data_AF-A0AAD6RGQ1-F1
#
_entry.id   AF-A0AAD6RGQ1-F1
#
_cell.length_a   1.000
_cell.length_b   1.000
_cell.length_c   1.000
_cell.angle_alpha   90.00
_cell.angle_beta   90.00
_cell.angle_gamma   90.00
#
_symmetry.space_group_name_H-M   'P 1'
#
loop_
_entity.id
_entity.type
_entity.pdbx_description
1 polymer ?
#
loop_
_entity_poly.entity_id
_entity_poly.type
_entity_poly.pdbx_seq_one_letter_code
_entity_poly.pdbx_strand_id
1 'polypeptide(L)'
;MNLIREMSIEKGWDLKLGELARIWKGGCIIRAVFLDWIKKAYDRNPDLANLLVDPEFAKEIIERQSDQQFSLLFCKCNFNICYCVVLILLLLLC
;
A
#
# COMPACT_ATOMS: atom_id res chain seq x y z
N MET A 1 1.76 -9.85 6.85
CA MET A 1 1.06 -10.45 8.03
C MET A 1 1.30 -11.94 8.18
N ASN A 2 1.94 -12.63 7.22
CA ASN A 2 2.18 -14.07 7.27
C ASN A 2 2.98 -14.53 8.50
N LEU A 3 4.03 -13.77 8.87
CA LEU A 3 4.81 -14.02 10.09
C LEU A 3 3.96 -14.12 11.38
N ILE A 4 2.98 -13.23 11.54
CA ILE A 4 2.10 -13.21 12.72
C ILE A 4 1.15 -14.42 12.70
N ARG A 5 0.67 -14.80 11.52
CA ARG A 5 -0.17 -15.99 11.34
C ARG A 5 0.59 -17.27 11.66
N GLU A 6 1.80 -17.44 11.11
CA GLU A 6 2.64 -18.61 11.36
C GLU A 6 2.93 -18.77 12.84
N MET A 7 3.32 -17.69 13.51
CA MET A 7 3.55 -17.70 14.95
C MET A 7 2.27 -18.01 15.75
N SER A 8 1.10 -17.52 15.30
CA SER A 8 -0.19 -17.85 15.91
C SER A 8 -0.49 -19.35 15.83
N ILE A 9 -0.15 -20.00 14.72
CA ILE A 9 -0.37 -21.44 14.52
C ILE A 9 0.61 -22.21 15.39
N GLU A 10 1.89 -21.84 15.38
CA GLU A 10 2.94 -22.49 16.18
C GLU A 10 2.68 -22.41 17.69
N LYS A 11 2.11 -21.30 18.16
CA LYS A 11 1.78 -21.07 19.57
C LYS A 11 0.34 -21.42 19.94
N GLY A 12 -0.51 -21.78 18.99
CA GLY A 12 -1.92 -22.13 19.22
C GLY A 12 -2.77 -20.96 19.74
N TRP A 13 -2.45 -19.72 19.38
CA TRP A 13 -3.12 -18.51 19.91
C TRP A 13 -4.41 -18.12 19.18
N ASP A 14 -4.76 -18.80 18.10
CA ASP A 14 -5.97 -18.54 17.28
C ASP A 14 -6.20 -17.02 17.01
N LEU A 15 -5.12 -16.32 16.63
CA LEU A 15 -5.13 -14.87 16.47
C LEU A 15 -5.99 -14.46 15.26
N LYS A 16 -7.05 -13.71 15.54
CA LYS A 16 -7.89 -13.07 14.52
C LYS A 16 -7.21 -11.81 14.00
N LEU A 17 -6.63 -11.91 12.81
CA LEU A 17 -5.90 -10.80 12.18
C LEU A 17 -6.75 -9.55 11.93
N GLY A 18 -8.07 -9.71 11.73
CA GLY A 18 -9.01 -8.59 11.63
C GLY A 18 -9.11 -7.77 12.92
N GLU A 19 -9.14 -8.42 14.09
CA GLU A 19 -9.14 -7.74 15.39
C GLU A 19 -7.80 -7.06 15.68
N LEU A 20 -6.69 -7.70 15.28
CA LEU A 20 -5.36 -7.09 15.40
C LEU A 20 -5.24 -5.80 14.57
N ALA A 21 -5.76 -5.80 13.34
CA ALA A 21 -5.82 -4.62 12.50
C ALA A 21 -6.71 -3.51 13.09
N ARG A 22 -7.80 -3.86 13.79
CA ARG A 22 -8.65 -2.92 14.51
C ARG A 22 -7.91 -2.26 15.68
N ILE A 23 -7.15 -3.02 16.47
CA ILE A 23 -6.36 -2.49 17.59
C ILE A 23 -5.32 -1.49 17.09
N TRP A 24 -4.65 -1.78 15.98
CA TRP A 24 -3.69 -0.85 15.37
C TRP A 24 -4.34 0.46 14.93
N LYS A 25 -5.60 0.47 14.51
CA LYS A 25 -6.30 1.72 14.19
C LYS A 25 -6.52 2.64 15.42
N GLY A 26 -6.66 2.06 16.62
CA GLY A 26 -7.07 2.76 17.84
C GLY A 26 -6.05 3.74 18.44
N GLY A 27 -4.78 3.72 18.02
CA GLY A 27 -3.78 4.65 18.57
C GLY A 27 -2.31 4.29 18.38
N CYS A 28 -1.95 3.33 17.53
CA CYS A 28 -0.54 3.02 17.31
C CYS A 28 0.15 4.06 16.40
N ILE A 29 1.48 4.18 16.52
CA ILE A 29 2.30 5.15 15.78
C ILE A 29 2.14 4.99 14.25
N ILE A 30 1.86 3.77 13.78
CA ILE A 30 1.68 3.45 12.35
C ILE A 30 0.27 3.71 11.83
N ARG A 31 -0.57 4.48 12.54
CA ARG A 31 -1.94 4.80 12.13
C ARG A 31 -1.94 5.50 10.77
N ALA A 32 -2.48 4.82 9.77
CA ALA A 32 -2.60 5.32 8.40
C ALA A 32 -3.93 4.87 7.77
N VAL A 33 -4.40 5.62 6.77
CA VAL A 33 -5.57 5.24 5.92
C VAL A 33 -5.35 3.86 5.30
N PHE A 34 -4.10 3.46 5.08
CA PHE A 34 -3.72 2.14 4.60
C PHE A 34 -4.22 0.97 5.49
N LEU A 35 -4.26 1.15 6.82
CA LEU A 35 -4.74 0.11 7.73
C LEU A 35 -6.24 -0.17 7.55
N ASP A 36 -7.02 0.79 7.05
CA ASP A 36 -8.44 0.58 6.77
C ASP A 36 -8.66 -0.41 5.62
N TRP A 37 -7.76 -0.43 4.64
CA TRP A 37 -7.82 -1.38 3.53
C TRP A 37 -7.40 -2.78 3.95
N ILE A 38 -6.39 -2.88 4.81
CA ILE A 38 -5.99 -4.15 5.42
C ILE A 38 -7.16 -4.74 6.21
N LYS A 39 -7.84 -3.91 7.01
CA LYS A 39 -9.03 -4.33 7.74
C LYS A 39 -10.13 -4.81 6.79
N LYS A 40 -10.46 -4.03 5.75
CA LYS A 40 -11.50 -4.42 4.77
C LYS A 40 -11.19 -5.76 4.08
N ALA A 41 -9.92 -6.02 3.74
CA ALA A 41 -9.51 -7.29 3.16
C ALA A 41 -9.75 -8.47 4.12
N TYR A 42 -9.41 -8.32 5.40
CA TYR A 42 -9.68 -9.35 6.42
C TYR A 42 -11.15 -9.44 6.85
N ASP A 43 -11.91 -8.36 6.78
CA ASP A 43 -13.36 -8.36 7.02
C ASP A 43 -14.10 -9.13 5.91
N ARG A 44 -13.61 -9.04 4.66
CA ARG A 44 -14.13 -9.83 3.53
C ARG A 44 -13.76 -11.30 3.63
N ASN A 45 -12.51 -11.60 3.94
CA ASN A 45 -12.02 -12.96 4.06
C ASN A 45 -11.11 -13.10 5.29
N PRO A 46 -11.62 -13.62 6.42
CA PRO A 46 -10.84 -13.76 7.64
C PRO A 46 -9.70 -14.78 7.51
N ASP A 47 -9.83 -15.76 6.62
CA ASP A 47 -8.88 -16.86 6.41
C ASP A 47 -7.84 -16.56 5.31
N LEU A 48 -7.75 -15.31 4.86
CA LEU A 48 -6.92 -14.88 3.73
C LEU A 48 -5.41 -15.13 3.99
N ALA A 49 -4.83 -16.14 3.35
CA ALA A 49 -3.44 -16.55 3.56
C ALA A 49 -2.39 -15.43 3.34
N ASN A 50 -2.64 -14.50 2.41
CA ASN A 50 -1.79 -13.34 2.18
C ASN A 50 -2.62 -12.16 1.64
N LEU A 51 -2.25 -10.93 2.01
CA LEU A 51 -2.95 -9.71 1.60
C LEU A 51 -2.96 -9.48 0.08
N LEU A 52 -1.90 -9.88 -0.59
CA LEU A 52 -1.76 -9.70 -2.05
C LEU A 52 -2.69 -10.63 -2.86
N VAL A 53 -3.34 -11.60 -2.21
CA VAL A 53 -4.32 -12.49 -2.86
C VAL A 53 -5.69 -11.82 -2.96
N ASP A 54 -5.97 -10.82 -2.12
CA ASP A 54 -7.21 -10.06 -2.22
C ASP A 54 -7.17 -9.16 -3.48
N PRO A 55 -8.12 -9.30 -4.41
CA PRO A 55 -8.05 -8.64 -5.71
C PRO A 55 -8.24 -7.12 -5.61
N GLU A 56 -9.03 -6.62 -4.65
CA GLU A 56 -9.15 -5.18 -4.44
C GLU A 56 -7.86 -4.59 -3.85
N PHE A 57 -7.28 -5.27 -2.88
CA PHE A 57 -6.03 -4.83 -2.27
C PHE A 57 -4.87 -4.85 -3.27
N ALA A 58 -4.81 -5.87 -4.13
CA ALA A 58 -3.84 -5.95 -5.22
C ALA A 58 -4.01 -4.79 -6.22
N LYS A 59 -5.26 -4.47 -6.60
CA LYS A 59 -5.55 -3.35 -7.50
C LYS A 59 -5.06 -2.02 -6.93
N GLU A 60 -5.38 -1.76 -5.66
CA GLU A 60 -5.00 -0.52 -4.97
C GLU A 60 -3.47 -0.37 -4.84
N ILE A 61 -2.74 -1.48 -4.68
CA ILE A 61 -1.28 -1.50 -4.71
C ILE A 61 -0.76 -1.20 -6.11
N ILE A 62 -1.33 -1.82 -7.15
CA ILE A 62 -0.90 -1.62 -8.54
C ILE A 62 -1.08 -0.16 -8.96
N GLU A 63 -2.22 0.45 -8.65
CA GLU A 63 -2.49 1.87 -8.93
C GLU A 63 -1.43 2.78 -8.29
N ARG A 64 -1.09 2.54 -7.02
CA ARG A 64 -0.04 3.29 -6.32
C ARG A 64 1.37 2.97 -6.80
N GLN A 65 1.62 1.74 -7.23
CA GLN A 65 2.91 1.39 -7.82
C GLN A 65 3.13 2.08 -9.16
N SER A 66 2.10 2.21 -10.00
CA SER A 66 2.22 3.00 -11.22
C SER A 66 2.58 4.46 -10.92
N ASP A 67 1.97 5.07 -9.90
CA ASP A 67 2.31 6.44 -9.47
C ASP A 67 3.76 6.54 -8.99
N GLN A 68 4.23 5.57 -8.21
CA GLN A 68 5.64 5.53 -7.79
C GLN A 68 6.59 5.33 -8.97
N GLN A 69 6.21 4.56 -9.97
CA GLN A 69 7.00 4.36 -11.19
C GLN A 69 7.06 5.63 -12.03
N PHE A 70 5.97 6.39 -12.12
CA PHE A 70 5.94 7.73 -12.71
C PHE A 70 6.84 8.70 -11.94
N SER A 71 6.75 8.72 -10.61
CA SER A 71 7.62 9.55 -9.77
C SER A 71 9.09 9.18 -9.88
N LEU A 72 9.43 7.89 -9.90
CA LEU A 72 10.79 7.41 -10.14
C LEU A 72 11.26 7.71 -11.57
N LEU A 73 10.39 7.68 -12.58
CA LEU A 73 10.73 8.11 -13.94
C LEU A 73 11.04 9.63 -13.96
N PHE A 74 10.22 10.46 -13.32
CA PHE A 74 10.47 11.90 -13.16
C PHE A 74 11.73 12.22 -12.35
N CYS A 75 11.96 11.48 -11.27
CA CYS A 75 13.10 11.65 -10.35
C CYS A 75 14.41 11.11 -10.97
N LYS A 76 14.36 10.01 -11.73
CA LYS A 76 15.51 9.51 -12.51
C LYS A 76 15.85 10.42 -13.69
N CYS A 77 14.86 11.17 -14.19
CA CYS A 77 15.09 12.31 -15.09
C CYS A 77 15.59 13.59 -14.38
N ASN A 78 15.82 13.62 -13.06
CA ASN A 78 16.25 14.83 -12.36
C ASN A 78 17.31 14.67 -11.27
N PHE A 79 18.52 15.11 -11.62
CA PHE A 79 19.26 16.01 -10.72
C PHE A 79 19.60 17.37 -11.38
N ASN A 80 19.25 17.64 -12.65
CA ASN A 80 19.60 18.93 -13.28
C ASN A 80 18.82 19.38 -14.54
N ILE A 81 17.71 18.75 -14.96
CA ILE A 81 17.10 19.03 -16.29
C ILE A 81 15.60 19.41 -16.27
N CYS A 82 14.83 19.31 -15.17
CA CYS A 82 13.37 19.51 -15.30
C CYS A 82 12.87 20.93 -15.58
N TYR A 83 13.60 21.99 -15.22
CA TYR A 83 13.03 23.34 -15.35
C TYR A 83 13.06 23.91 -16.78
N CYS A 84 13.77 23.26 -17.72
CA CYS A 84 13.92 23.80 -19.07
C CYS A 84 12.90 23.24 -20.08
N VAL A 85 12.53 21.96 -19.97
CA VAL A 85 11.69 21.30 -21.01
C VAL A 85 10.20 21.62 -20.87
N VAL A 86 9.70 21.81 -19.64
CA VAL A 86 8.29 22.16 -19.40
C VAL A 86 7.96 23.57 -19.90
N LEU A 87 8.93 24.50 -19.87
CA LEU A 87 8.72 25.87 -20.38
C LEU A 87 8.69 25.92 -21.91
N ILE A 88 9.44 25.07 -22.59
CA ILE A 88 9.50 25.04 -24.07
C ILE A 88 8.23 24.41 -24.67
N LEU A 89 7.64 23.40 -24.04
CA LEU A 89 6.38 22.80 -24.53
C LEU A 89 5.14 23.66 -24.28
N LEU A 90 5.13 24.52 -23.26
CA LEU A 90 4.03 25.46 -23.00
C LEU A 90 4.07 26.71 -23.90
N LEU A 91 5.21 27.02 -24.54
CA LEU A 91 5.37 28.16 -25.45
C LEU A 91 5.15 27.81 -26.94
N LEU A 92 5.05 26.53 -27.30
CA LEU A 92 4.85 26.08 -28.70
C LEU A 92 3.40 25.66 -29.02
N LEU A 93 2.48 25.83 -28.07
CA LEU A 93 1.05 25.54 -28.21
C LEU A 93 0.17 26.80 -28.00
N CYS A 94 0.75 28.00 -28.14
CA CYS A 94 0.05 29.28 -28.27
C CYS A 94 0.59 30.01 -29.51
#